data_AF-A0A6P9EPG2-F1
#
_entry.id   AF-A0A6P9EPG2-F1
#
_cell.length_a   1.000
_cell.length_b   1.000
_cell.length_c   1.000
_cell.angle_alpha   90.00
_cell.angle_beta   90.00
_cell.angle_gamma   90.00
#
_symmetry.space_group_name_H-M   'P 1'
#
loop_
_entity.id
_entity.type
_entity.pdbx_description
1 polymer ?
#
loop_
_entity_poly.entity_id
_entity_poly.type
_entity_poly.pdbx_seq_one_letter_code
_entity_poly.pdbx_strand_id
1 'polypeptide(L)'
;MEVGQVLHMNAGTGETSYSNNSHLQKKVISMTMPIIEEAMTNLYSSTSPSSLVIADLGCSSGHNSLFVVSELIKIVEKLRQKSGHQSPEIQVLLNDLPGNDFNTIFKSLPSFQKNLSSQLESKDAGPYFFSGVPGSFYGRLFMRKSLHFLHSSYSLHWLSQVPEQIENNKRNIYMASTSPPNVPKAYHSQFQRDFSTFLKCRAEEMVTGGRMVLTFMGRKSEDPTKKDGSNSMWELLAMALNDMLSKGLINEEKMDSFNIPHYTPSLSEVKSEIVEEGSFSIDRLEFSEINRSTYYKEYNHSNISEIAANSIRAVAESLLVSHFGDGIIEKVFSRYKEILSEHISQDQILLGITNLIISMTKK
;
A
#
# COMPACT_ATOMS: atom_id res chain seq x y z
N MET A 1 -7.10 -19.28 3.25
CA MET A 1 -5.77 -18.66 3.19
C MET A 1 -5.65 -17.67 4.33
N GLU A 2 -4.69 -17.83 5.25
CA GLU A 2 -4.46 -16.88 6.35
C GLU A 2 -3.59 -15.71 5.86
N VAL A 3 -4.24 -14.62 5.43
CA VAL A 3 -3.58 -13.49 4.74
C VAL A 3 -2.39 -12.94 5.53
N GLY A 4 -2.51 -12.77 6.85
CA GLY A 4 -1.44 -12.24 7.70
C GLY A 4 -0.15 -13.08 7.74
N GLN A 5 -0.20 -14.36 7.34
CA GLN A 5 0.96 -15.25 7.29
C GLN A 5 1.59 -15.35 5.90
N VAL A 6 0.79 -15.16 4.85
CA VAL A 6 1.22 -15.45 3.47
C VAL A 6 1.37 -14.19 2.61
N LEU A 7 0.69 -13.10 2.94
CA LEU A 7 0.81 -11.85 2.22
C LEU A 7 2.12 -11.18 2.60
N HIS A 8 3.04 -11.14 1.64
CA HIS A 8 4.22 -10.31 1.69
C HIS A 8 4.64 -9.95 0.27
N MET A 9 5.37 -8.85 0.14
CA MET A 9 5.97 -8.46 -1.13
C MET A 9 7.19 -9.34 -1.43
N ASN A 10 7.56 -9.47 -2.70
CA ASN A 10 8.74 -10.25 -3.08
C ASN A 10 10.01 -9.66 -2.45
N ALA A 11 10.69 -10.50 -1.67
CA ALA A 11 11.86 -10.14 -0.88
C ALA A 11 13.12 -9.87 -1.73
N GLY A 12 14.14 -9.28 -1.08
CA GLY A 12 15.45 -9.05 -1.68
C GLY A 12 15.49 -7.97 -2.76
N THR A 13 16.56 -8.01 -3.56
CA THR A 13 16.90 -6.97 -4.57
C THR A 13 17.07 -7.56 -5.97
N GLY A 14 16.49 -8.73 -6.24
CA GLY A 14 16.52 -9.39 -7.53
C GLY A 14 15.60 -8.75 -8.55
N GLU A 15 15.61 -9.23 -9.80
CA GLU A 15 14.81 -8.67 -10.89
C GLU A 15 13.30 -8.66 -10.62
N THR A 16 12.78 -9.68 -9.93
CA THR A 16 11.36 -9.83 -9.59
C THR A 16 11.00 -9.30 -8.19
N SER A 17 11.96 -8.69 -7.49
CA SER A 17 11.72 -8.19 -6.13
C SER A 17 10.88 -6.93 -6.12
N TYR A 18 10.18 -6.69 -5.02
CA TYR A 18 9.39 -5.47 -4.85
C TYR A 18 10.25 -4.21 -4.86
N SER A 19 11.48 -4.27 -4.34
CA SER A 19 12.38 -3.11 -4.34
C SER A 19 12.66 -2.58 -5.75
N ASN A 20 12.72 -3.46 -6.75
CA ASN A 20 13.00 -3.12 -8.15
C ASN A 20 11.73 -2.90 -8.99
N ASN A 21 10.56 -3.22 -8.46
CA ASN A 21 9.28 -3.16 -9.20
C ASN A 21 8.23 -2.27 -8.52
N SER A 22 8.64 -1.39 -7.60
CA SER A 22 7.75 -0.49 -6.84
C SER A 22 7.86 1.00 -7.23
N HIS A 23 8.26 1.27 -8.46
CA HIS A 23 8.42 2.63 -8.99
C HIS A 23 7.11 3.44 -9.01
N LEU A 24 5.98 2.75 -9.23
CA LEU A 24 4.66 3.38 -9.23
C LEU A 24 4.33 3.91 -7.84
N GLN A 25 4.56 3.10 -6.81
CA GLN A 25 4.34 3.46 -5.41
C GLN A 25 5.25 4.64 -5.02
N LYS A 26 6.50 4.65 -5.50
CA LYS A 26 7.39 5.81 -5.33
C LYS A 26 6.83 7.08 -5.98
N LYS A 27 6.29 6.99 -7.21
CA LYS A 27 5.67 8.13 -7.90
C LYS A 27 4.48 8.67 -7.10
N VAL A 28 3.61 7.79 -6.60
CA VAL A 28 2.47 8.17 -5.76
C VAL A 28 2.92 8.89 -4.50
N ILE A 29 3.90 8.33 -3.79
CA ILE A 29 4.47 8.95 -2.59
C ILE A 29 4.95 10.38 -2.88
N SER A 30 5.70 10.56 -3.97
CA SER A 30 6.17 11.88 -4.40
C SER A 30 5.03 12.84 -4.75
N MET A 31 3.95 12.34 -5.37
CA MET A 31 2.76 13.15 -5.66
C MET A 31 2.03 13.58 -4.38
N THR A 32 2.05 12.76 -3.34
CA THR A 32 1.40 13.06 -2.04
C THR A 32 2.29 13.81 -1.06
N MET A 33 3.57 14.06 -1.40
CA MET A 33 4.50 14.75 -0.51
C MET A 33 3.99 16.11 0.00
N PRO A 34 3.37 16.98 -0.81
CA PRO A 34 2.86 18.26 -0.33
C PRO A 34 1.83 18.11 0.82
N ILE A 35 1.02 17.07 0.78
CA ILE A 35 0.00 16.78 1.82
C ILE A 35 0.68 16.26 3.09
N ILE A 36 1.72 15.43 2.92
CA ILE A 36 2.54 14.92 4.02
C ILE A 36 3.29 16.06 4.70
N GLU A 37 3.87 16.98 3.93
CA GLU A 37 4.55 18.18 4.42
C GLU A 37 3.59 19.12 5.17
N GLU A 38 2.40 19.37 4.63
CA GLU A 38 1.38 20.17 5.30
C GLU A 38 0.97 19.53 6.64
N ALA A 39 0.69 18.22 6.65
CA ALA A 39 0.29 17.52 7.86
C ALA A 39 1.40 17.55 8.94
N MET A 40 2.66 17.29 8.56
CA MET A 40 3.79 17.32 9.49
C MET A 40 4.05 18.75 9.99
N THR A 41 3.93 19.75 9.12
CA THR A 41 4.06 21.17 9.49
C THR A 41 3.02 21.56 10.52
N ASN A 42 1.75 21.21 10.29
CA ASN A 42 0.66 21.49 11.22
C ASN A 42 0.85 20.77 12.57
N LEU A 43 1.31 19.52 12.56
CA LEU A 43 1.66 18.78 13.78
C LEU A 43 2.77 19.48 14.57
N TYR A 44 3.88 19.79 13.90
CA TYR A 44 5.05 20.37 14.55
C TYR A 44 4.76 21.77 15.09
N SER A 45 4.10 22.63 14.32
CA SER A 45 3.74 23.99 14.75
C SER A 45 2.75 24.02 15.91
N SER A 46 1.87 23.01 16.04
CA SER A 46 0.89 22.96 17.13
C SER A 46 1.43 22.36 18.42
N THR A 47 2.43 21.48 18.36
CA THR A 47 2.90 20.71 19.52
C THR A 47 4.33 21.05 19.96
N SER A 48 5.20 21.52 19.06
CA SER A 48 6.63 21.75 19.31
C SER A 48 7.27 20.66 20.19
N PRO A 49 7.17 19.39 19.76
CA PRO A 49 7.42 18.27 20.67
C PRO A 49 8.92 18.11 20.93
N SER A 50 9.31 17.69 22.14
CA SER A 50 10.69 17.32 22.46
C SER A 50 11.08 15.94 21.90
N SER A 51 10.09 15.10 21.59
CA SER A 51 10.24 13.80 20.96
C SER A 51 9.14 13.58 19.93
N LEU A 52 9.46 13.03 18.77
CA LEU A 52 8.51 12.78 17.70
C LEU A 52 8.52 11.30 17.31
N VAL A 53 7.37 10.65 17.38
CA VAL A 53 7.21 9.24 16.98
C VAL A 53 6.44 9.19 15.66
N ILE A 54 7.11 8.69 14.63
CA ILE A 54 6.61 8.53 13.27
C ILE A 54 6.43 7.03 13.00
N ALA A 55 5.26 6.62 12.55
CA ALA A 55 5.02 5.26 12.09
C ALA A 55 4.74 5.22 10.59
N ASP A 56 5.33 4.27 9.88
CA ASP A 56 4.99 3.92 8.49
C ASP A 56 4.36 2.52 8.48
N LEU A 57 3.06 2.42 8.15
CA LEU A 57 2.31 1.17 8.19
C LEU A 57 2.20 0.53 6.80
N GLY A 58 2.72 -0.69 6.70
CA GLY A 58 2.94 -1.41 5.44
C GLY A 58 4.16 -0.88 4.68
N CYS A 59 5.32 -0.92 5.33
CA CYS A 59 6.58 -0.38 4.81
C CYS A 59 7.20 -1.23 3.68
N SER A 60 6.73 -2.47 3.50
CA SER A 60 7.32 -3.48 2.62
C SER A 60 8.81 -3.66 2.92
N SER A 61 9.61 -4.05 1.94
CA SER A 61 11.05 -4.33 2.04
C SER A 61 11.90 -3.21 1.39
N GLY A 62 11.33 -2.02 1.24
CA GLY A 62 11.73 -1.08 0.19
C GLY A 62 12.35 0.25 0.62
N HIS A 63 13.12 0.81 -0.31
CA HIS A 63 13.63 2.20 -0.31
C HIS A 63 12.52 3.26 -0.25
N ASN A 64 11.28 2.91 -0.62
CA ASN A 64 10.16 3.84 -0.63
C ASN A 64 9.77 4.30 0.78
N SER A 65 9.75 3.39 1.75
CA SER A 65 9.49 3.72 3.15
C SER A 65 10.57 4.66 3.70
N LEU A 66 11.85 4.31 3.49
CA LEU A 66 12.98 5.14 3.92
C LEU A 66 13.00 6.51 3.21
N PHE A 67 12.53 6.59 1.96
CA PHE A 67 12.37 7.86 1.26
C PHE A 67 11.37 8.78 1.99
N VAL A 68 10.16 8.30 2.31
CA VAL A 68 9.17 9.08 3.07
C VAL A 68 9.73 9.55 4.40
N VAL A 69 10.36 8.63 5.14
CA VAL A 69 10.96 8.94 6.44
C VAL A 69 12.04 10.01 6.32
N SER A 70 12.88 9.94 5.29
CA SER A 70 13.92 10.95 5.06
C SER A 70 13.34 12.34 4.80
N GLU A 71 12.24 12.43 4.05
CA GLU A 71 11.58 13.70 3.77
C GLU A 71 10.89 14.25 5.02
N LEU A 72 10.22 13.41 5.80
CA LEU A 72 9.62 13.81 7.09
C LEU A 72 10.68 14.37 8.06
N ILE A 73 11.82 13.71 8.20
CA ILE A 73 12.91 14.19 9.06
C ILE A 73 13.43 15.54 8.55
N LYS A 74 13.64 15.69 7.23
CA LYS A 74 14.06 16.98 6.64
C LYS A 74 13.04 18.09 6.89
N ILE A 75 11.75 17.80 6.82
CA ILE A 75 10.68 18.77 7.10
C ILE A 75 10.77 19.23 8.57
N VAL A 76 10.87 18.29 9.51
CA VAL A 76 11.01 18.61 10.94
C VAL A 76 12.26 19.46 11.20
N GLU A 77 13.40 19.10 10.60
CA GLU A 77 14.65 19.84 10.76
C GLU A 77 14.57 21.26 10.17
N LYS A 78 13.90 21.45 9.03
CA LYS A 78 13.66 22.80 8.49
C LYS A 78 12.76 23.63 9.41
N LEU A 79 11.72 23.03 9.96
CA LEU A 79 10.78 23.71 10.84
C LEU A 79 11.42 24.12 12.16
N ARG A 80 12.21 23.22 12.78
CA ARG A 80 12.90 23.54 14.05
C ARG A 80 13.92 24.65 13.86
N GLN A 81 14.66 24.67 12.75
CA GLN A 81 15.60 25.76 12.43
C GLN A 81 14.88 27.10 12.28
N LYS A 82 13.76 27.12 11.55
CA LYS A 82 12.95 28.34 11.35
C LYS A 82 12.38 28.88 12.66
N SER A 83 12.00 28.00 13.58
CA SER A 83 11.45 28.36 14.89
C SER A 83 12.50 28.60 15.98
N GLY A 84 13.79 28.33 15.71
CA GLY A 84 14.85 28.39 16.73
C GLY A 84 14.68 27.35 17.85
N HIS A 85 13.96 26.25 17.59
CA HIS A 85 13.75 25.18 18.55
C HIS A 85 14.93 24.18 18.54
N GLN A 86 15.11 23.49 19.66
CA GLN A 86 15.99 22.32 19.70
C GLN A 86 15.42 21.19 18.84
N SER A 87 16.31 20.37 18.26
CA SER A 87 15.88 19.22 17.45
C SER A 87 15.24 18.15 18.37
N PRO A 88 14.07 17.61 18.01
CA PRO A 88 13.44 16.55 18.78
C PRO A 88 14.17 15.22 18.59
N GLU A 89 14.08 14.33 19.57
CA GLU A 89 14.42 12.92 19.35
C GLU A 89 13.36 12.28 18.45
N ILE A 90 13.77 11.68 17.33
CA ILE A 90 12.83 11.10 16.38
C ILE A 90 12.87 9.58 16.48
N GLN A 91 11.75 8.95 16.79
CA GLN A 91 11.57 7.50 16.69
C GLN A 91 10.76 7.16 15.45
N VAL A 92 11.32 6.30 14.59
CA VAL A 92 10.71 5.79 13.37
C VAL A 92 10.33 4.33 13.58
N LEU A 93 9.05 4.03 13.39
CA LEU A 93 8.47 2.70 13.53
C LEU A 93 8.04 2.20 12.15
N LEU A 94 8.74 1.20 11.64
CA LEU A 94 8.47 0.57 10.35
C LEU A 94 7.63 -0.67 10.58
N ASN A 95 6.35 -0.64 10.21
CA ASN A 95 5.44 -1.76 10.39
C ASN A 95 5.16 -2.48 9.08
N ASP A 96 5.12 -3.80 9.15
CA ASP A 96 4.58 -4.67 8.11
C ASP A 96 4.17 -6.02 8.73
N LEU A 97 3.62 -6.92 7.93
CA LEU A 97 3.29 -8.28 8.36
C LEU A 97 4.56 -9.08 8.71
N PRO A 98 4.46 -10.11 9.56
CA PRO A 98 5.63 -10.88 10.03
C PRO A 98 6.46 -11.52 8.90
N GLY A 99 5.84 -11.86 7.76
CA GLY A 99 6.52 -12.43 6.60
C GLY A 99 7.33 -11.45 5.76
N ASN A 100 7.28 -10.15 6.06
CA ASN A 100 8.02 -9.13 5.31
C ASN A 100 9.54 -9.23 5.51
N ASP A 101 10.30 -8.85 4.49
CA ASP A 101 11.77 -8.85 4.52
C ASP A 101 12.33 -7.60 5.24
N PHE A 102 12.15 -7.57 6.56
CA PHE A 102 12.77 -6.57 7.44
C PHE A 102 14.32 -6.62 7.40
N ASN A 103 14.90 -7.78 7.09
CA ASN A 103 16.35 -7.94 7.02
C ASN A 103 16.96 -7.03 5.94
N THR A 104 16.32 -6.95 4.77
CA THR A 104 16.77 -6.04 3.71
C THR A 104 16.72 -4.58 4.14
N ILE A 105 15.67 -4.15 4.85
CA ILE A 105 15.57 -2.79 5.40
C ILE A 105 16.70 -2.55 6.41
N PHE A 106 16.85 -3.41 7.41
CA PHE A 106 17.80 -3.20 8.50
C PHE A 106 19.25 -3.19 8.01
N LYS A 107 19.59 -4.02 7.00
CA LYS A 107 20.92 -3.97 6.36
C LYS A 107 21.18 -2.64 5.66
N SER A 108 20.15 -1.94 5.18
CA SER A 108 20.28 -0.64 4.51
C SER A 108 20.34 0.56 5.46
N LEU A 109 19.94 0.41 6.73
CA LEU A 109 19.85 1.53 7.68
C LEU A 109 21.17 2.27 7.92
N PRO A 110 22.35 1.63 8.06
CA PRO A 110 23.60 2.35 8.30
C PRO A 110 23.97 3.30 7.15
N SER A 111 23.81 2.85 5.89
CA SER A 111 24.08 3.69 4.71
C SER A 111 23.03 4.78 4.56
N PHE A 112 21.77 4.46 4.82
CA PHE A 112 20.67 5.43 4.85
C PHE A 112 20.93 6.56 5.87
N GLN A 113 21.25 6.23 7.11
CA GLN A 113 21.51 7.23 8.17
C GLN A 113 22.69 8.12 7.82
N LYS A 114 23.80 7.53 7.30
CA LYS A 114 24.95 8.31 6.83
C LYS A 114 24.58 9.29 5.71
N ASN A 115 23.79 8.83 4.74
CA ASN A 115 23.35 9.66 3.63
C ASN A 115 22.42 10.78 4.10
N LEU A 116 21.46 10.47 4.97
CA LEU A 116 20.53 11.46 5.52
C LEU A 116 21.30 12.54 6.29
N SER A 117 22.21 12.17 7.19
CA SER A 117 23.03 13.12 7.94
C SER A 117 23.89 14.02 7.04
N SER A 118 24.31 13.54 5.86
CA SER A 118 25.04 14.37 4.89
C SER A 118 24.16 15.35 4.11
N GLN A 119 22.85 15.09 4.03
CA GLN A 119 21.88 15.93 3.34
C GLN A 119 21.27 17.00 4.26
N LEU A 120 21.34 16.79 5.58
CA LEU A 120 20.85 17.77 6.55
C LEU A 120 21.86 18.90 6.70
N GLU A 121 21.37 20.13 6.60
CA GLU A 121 22.21 21.34 6.66
C GLU A 121 22.85 21.55 8.03
N SER A 122 22.23 20.98 9.07
CA SER A 122 22.56 21.21 10.48
C SER A 122 23.40 20.07 11.07
N LYS A 123 24.55 20.39 11.64
CA LYS A 123 25.40 19.42 12.37
C LYS A 123 24.86 19.06 13.77
N ASP A 124 23.84 19.77 14.24
CA ASP A 124 23.17 19.60 15.53
C ASP A 124 21.80 18.91 15.40
N ALA A 125 21.54 18.23 14.28
CA ALA A 125 20.33 17.42 14.14
C ALA A 125 20.29 16.34 15.24
N GLY A 126 19.11 16.17 15.84
CA GLY A 126 18.86 15.22 16.91
C GLY A 126 18.99 13.77 16.43
N PRO A 127 19.06 12.80 17.35
CA PRO A 127 19.15 11.39 16.98
C PRO A 127 17.83 10.89 16.36
N TYR A 128 17.96 9.99 15.38
CA TYR A 128 16.83 9.25 14.81
C TYR A 128 17.00 7.75 15.05
N PHE A 129 16.00 7.14 15.70
CA PHE A 129 15.97 5.74 16.07
C PHE A 129 15.01 4.97 15.18
N PHE A 130 15.40 3.77 14.73
CA PHE A 130 14.58 2.94 13.86
C PHE A 130 14.19 1.65 14.57
N SER A 131 12.94 1.23 14.42
CA SER A 131 12.46 -0.06 14.93
C SER A 131 11.52 -0.69 13.91
N GLY A 132 11.63 -2.01 13.71
CA GLY A 132 10.63 -2.78 12.97
C GLY A 132 9.55 -3.27 13.91
N VAL A 133 8.30 -3.23 13.45
CA VAL A 133 7.13 -3.66 14.22
C VAL A 133 6.35 -4.69 13.39
N PRO A 134 6.67 -5.99 13.53
CA PRO A 134 5.97 -7.04 12.79
C PRO A 134 4.57 -7.26 13.36
N GLY A 135 3.54 -7.15 12.52
CA GLY A 135 2.16 -7.39 12.93
C GLY A 135 1.16 -6.74 11.99
N SER A 136 -0.09 -7.24 12.04
CA SER A 136 -1.18 -6.64 11.28
C SER A 136 -1.59 -5.30 11.89
N PHE A 137 -1.56 -4.25 11.07
CA PHE A 137 -2.21 -2.98 11.33
C PHE A 137 -3.74 -3.03 11.47
N TYR A 138 -4.39 -4.18 11.25
CA TYR A 138 -5.77 -4.41 11.69
C TYR A 138 -5.90 -4.82 13.16
N GLY A 139 -4.79 -4.74 13.92
CA GLY A 139 -4.77 -4.82 15.37
C GLY A 139 -3.94 -3.69 16.00
N ARG A 140 -3.82 -3.73 17.33
CA ARG A 140 -2.94 -2.86 18.10
C ARG A 140 -1.48 -3.25 17.84
N LEU A 141 -0.66 -2.26 17.52
CA LEU A 141 0.77 -2.36 17.25
C LEU A 141 1.61 -1.58 18.26
N PHE A 142 1.05 -0.51 18.81
CA PHE A 142 1.79 0.46 19.63
C PHE A 142 1.12 0.67 20.98
N MET A 143 1.83 1.32 21.91
CA MET A 143 1.27 1.74 23.19
C MET A 143 0.19 2.81 22.98
N ARG A 144 -0.66 3.02 23.99
CA ARG A 144 -1.68 4.07 23.91
C ARG A 144 -1.00 5.44 23.92
N LYS A 145 -1.49 6.36 23.09
CA LYS A 145 -1.03 7.75 23.03
C LYS A 145 0.50 7.88 22.88
N SER A 146 1.12 7.06 22.04
CA SER A 146 2.56 7.10 21.77
C SER A 146 2.90 7.61 20.36
N LEU A 147 1.96 7.57 19.42
CA LEU A 147 2.21 7.97 18.04
C LEU A 147 1.83 9.44 17.79
N HIS A 148 2.73 10.17 17.12
CA HIS A 148 2.51 11.58 16.77
C HIS A 148 2.13 11.73 15.30
N PHE A 149 2.84 11.03 14.42
CA PHE A 149 2.59 11.04 12.99
C PHE A 149 2.48 9.62 12.44
N LEU A 150 1.48 9.38 11.61
CA LEU A 150 1.30 8.11 10.92
C LEU A 150 1.26 8.34 9.42
N HIS A 151 2.05 7.56 8.70
CA HIS A 151 2.00 7.44 7.25
C HIS A 151 1.60 6.00 6.87
N SER A 152 0.83 5.86 5.80
CA SER A 152 0.63 4.58 5.13
C SER A 152 0.37 4.83 3.66
N SER A 153 1.13 4.19 2.78
CA SER A 153 0.94 4.29 1.34
C SER A 153 0.86 2.90 0.71
N TYR A 154 -0.21 2.65 -0.03
CA TYR A 154 -0.45 1.44 -0.80
C TYR A 154 -0.52 0.15 0.04
N SER A 155 -1.12 0.25 1.24
CA SER A 155 -1.25 -0.90 2.16
C SER A 155 -2.71 -1.17 2.54
N LEU A 156 -3.52 -0.14 2.75
CA LEU A 156 -4.91 -0.26 3.26
C LEU A 156 -5.93 -0.83 2.26
N HIS A 157 -5.56 -1.04 1.01
CA HIS A 157 -6.40 -1.78 0.06
C HIS A 157 -6.30 -3.31 0.25
N TRP A 158 -5.31 -3.80 1.01
CA TRP A 158 -5.22 -5.21 1.38
C TRP A 158 -6.12 -5.49 2.57
N LEU A 159 -7.05 -6.44 2.40
CA LEU A 159 -7.98 -6.86 3.45
C LEU A 159 -7.30 -7.78 4.46
N SER A 160 -7.85 -7.84 5.68
CA SER A 160 -7.35 -8.72 6.74
C SER A 160 -7.53 -10.20 6.42
N GLN A 161 -8.54 -10.52 5.61
CA GLN A 161 -8.84 -11.85 5.10
C GLN A 161 -9.57 -11.77 3.75
N VAL A 162 -9.58 -12.89 3.03
CA VAL A 162 -10.52 -13.05 1.90
C VAL A 162 -11.95 -13.01 2.46
N PRO A 163 -12.89 -12.27 1.84
CA PRO A 163 -14.27 -12.25 2.30
C PRO A 163 -14.87 -13.65 2.33
N GLU A 164 -15.68 -13.94 3.35
CA GLU A 164 -16.37 -15.21 3.48
C GLU A 164 -17.59 -15.28 2.54
N GLN A 165 -18.08 -16.49 2.26
CA GLN A 165 -19.32 -16.72 1.50
C GLN A 165 -19.25 -16.24 0.03
N ILE A 166 -18.08 -16.38 -0.58
CA ILE A 166 -17.82 -16.03 -2.00
C ILE A 166 -17.31 -17.22 -2.82
N GLU A 167 -17.48 -18.46 -2.33
CA GLU A 167 -17.06 -19.69 -3.01
C GLU A 167 -17.77 -19.90 -4.36
N ASN A 168 -18.82 -19.11 -4.61
CA ASN A 168 -19.53 -19.05 -5.89
C ASN A 168 -18.86 -18.13 -6.93
N ASN A 169 -17.75 -17.44 -6.62
CA ASN A 169 -17.00 -16.58 -7.56
C ASN A 169 -16.15 -17.37 -8.57
N LYS A 170 -16.76 -18.37 -9.21
CA LYS A 170 -16.06 -19.33 -10.09
C LYS A 170 -15.34 -18.63 -11.24
N ARG A 171 -14.18 -19.17 -11.63
CA ARG A 171 -13.32 -18.65 -12.72
C ARG A 171 -12.82 -17.21 -12.56
N ASN A 172 -13.12 -16.55 -11.45
CA ASN A 172 -12.60 -15.24 -11.10
C ASN A 172 -11.66 -15.36 -9.90
N ILE A 173 -10.74 -14.41 -9.75
CA ILE A 173 -9.87 -14.33 -8.57
C ILE A 173 -10.14 -13.08 -7.74
N TYR A 174 -11.09 -12.26 -8.16
CA TYR A 174 -11.48 -11.01 -7.50
C TYR A 174 -12.88 -10.63 -7.98
N MET A 175 -13.38 -9.45 -7.60
CA MET A 175 -14.61 -8.88 -8.14
C MET A 175 -14.46 -8.63 -9.65
N ALA A 176 -15.39 -9.18 -10.43
CA ALA A 176 -15.49 -8.97 -11.86
C ALA A 176 -16.96 -8.72 -12.26
N SER A 177 -17.17 -8.21 -13.47
CA SER A 177 -18.53 -8.03 -14.01
C SER A 177 -19.37 -9.33 -14.10
N THR A 178 -18.71 -10.49 -14.14
CA THR A 178 -19.33 -11.81 -14.14
C THR A 178 -19.55 -12.38 -12.73
N SER A 179 -19.07 -11.71 -11.68
CA SER A 179 -19.20 -12.18 -10.31
C SER A 179 -20.66 -12.13 -9.84
N PRO A 180 -21.09 -13.12 -9.03
CA PRO A 180 -22.39 -13.07 -8.37
C PRO A 180 -22.58 -11.82 -7.49
N PRO A 181 -23.80 -11.26 -7.37
CA PRO A 181 -24.04 -10.02 -6.62
C PRO A 181 -23.68 -10.05 -5.12
N ASN A 182 -23.52 -11.23 -4.51
CA ASN A 182 -23.04 -11.35 -3.13
C ASN A 182 -21.54 -11.04 -3.01
N VAL A 183 -20.75 -11.26 -4.07
CA VAL A 183 -19.30 -11.10 -4.02
C VAL A 183 -18.89 -9.65 -3.76
N PRO A 184 -19.35 -8.64 -4.53
CA PRO A 184 -18.96 -7.26 -4.26
C PRO A 184 -19.45 -6.76 -2.89
N LYS A 185 -20.61 -7.23 -2.44
CA LYS A 185 -21.14 -6.91 -1.10
C LYS A 185 -20.25 -7.49 0.00
N ALA A 186 -19.79 -8.72 -0.13
CA ALA A 186 -18.91 -9.36 0.84
C ALA A 186 -17.55 -8.64 0.93
N TYR A 187 -16.98 -8.26 -0.21
CA TYR A 187 -15.75 -7.46 -0.28
C TYR A 187 -15.92 -6.10 0.40
N HIS A 188 -17.00 -5.37 0.10
CA HIS A 188 -17.30 -4.11 0.75
C HIS A 188 -17.46 -4.28 2.27
N SER A 189 -18.26 -5.24 2.74
CA SER A 189 -18.45 -5.49 4.16
C SER A 189 -17.16 -5.90 4.89
N GLN A 190 -16.26 -6.62 4.21
CA GLN A 190 -14.93 -6.93 4.77
C GLN A 190 -14.09 -5.66 4.92
N PHE A 191 -14.05 -4.82 3.89
CA PHE A 191 -13.38 -3.52 3.96
C PHE A 191 -13.91 -2.64 5.10
N GLN A 192 -15.22 -2.53 5.27
CA GLN A 192 -15.82 -1.73 6.35
C GLN A 192 -15.32 -2.20 7.73
N ARG A 193 -15.36 -3.53 7.98
CA ARG A 193 -14.85 -4.11 9.24
C ARG A 193 -13.37 -3.81 9.44
N ASP A 194 -12.57 -4.02 8.41
CA ASP A 194 -11.12 -3.86 8.45
C ASP A 194 -10.73 -2.41 8.69
N PHE A 195 -11.30 -1.49 7.91
CA PHE A 195 -10.99 -0.07 8.00
C PHE A 195 -11.52 0.56 9.30
N SER A 196 -12.72 0.19 9.77
CA SER A 196 -13.22 0.59 11.08
C SER A 196 -12.31 0.09 12.22
N THR A 197 -11.82 -1.16 12.13
CA THR A 197 -10.90 -1.73 13.12
C THR A 197 -9.55 -1.03 13.10
N PHE A 198 -9.02 -0.73 11.91
CA PHE A 198 -7.82 0.06 11.72
C PHE A 198 -7.97 1.43 12.42
N LEU A 199 -9.03 2.17 12.12
CA LEU A 199 -9.28 3.49 12.72
C LEU A 199 -9.35 3.42 14.25
N LYS A 200 -10.11 2.47 14.81
CA LYS A 200 -10.20 2.26 16.28
C LYS A 200 -8.84 1.97 16.90
N CYS A 201 -8.02 1.11 16.29
CA CYS A 201 -6.69 0.80 16.80
C CYS A 201 -5.79 2.04 16.77
N ARG A 202 -5.78 2.77 15.65
CA ARG A 202 -5.00 4.01 15.51
C ARG A 202 -5.46 5.09 16.47
N ALA A 203 -6.76 5.18 16.73
CA ALA A 203 -7.34 6.15 17.66
C ALA A 203 -6.85 5.96 19.10
N GLU A 204 -6.60 4.71 19.53
CA GLU A 204 -6.03 4.43 20.85
C GLU A 204 -4.52 4.75 20.93
N GLU A 205 -3.81 4.59 19.82
CA GLU A 205 -2.35 4.67 19.77
C GLU A 205 -1.82 6.08 19.53
N MET A 206 -2.59 6.91 18.82
CA MET A 206 -2.22 8.27 18.51
C MET A 206 -2.49 9.23 19.67
N VAL A 207 -1.60 10.21 19.83
CA VAL A 207 -1.81 11.35 20.72
C VAL A 207 -2.93 12.24 20.16
N THR A 208 -3.64 12.96 21.03
CA THR A 208 -4.56 14.02 20.61
C THR A 208 -3.80 15.08 19.80
N GLY A 209 -4.35 15.49 18.66
CA GLY A 209 -3.68 16.38 17.70
C GLY A 209 -2.67 15.68 16.78
N GLY A 210 -2.41 14.38 16.99
CA GLY A 210 -1.58 13.57 16.10
C GLY A 210 -2.16 13.52 14.68
N ARG A 211 -1.29 13.42 13.67
CA ARG A 211 -1.66 13.49 12.25
C ARG A 211 -1.45 12.16 11.56
N MET A 212 -2.34 11.84 10.64
CA MET A 212 -2.31 10.60 9.87
C MET A 212 -2.54 10.92 8.40
N VAL A 213 -1.63 10.46 7.53
CA VAL A 213 -1.74 10.57 6.08
C VAL A 213 -1.79 9.18 5.47
N LEU A 214 -2.89 8.89 4.77
CA LEU A 214 -3.17 7.60 4.16
C LEU A 214 -3.32 7.76 2.66
N THR A 215 -2.63 6.91 1.90
CA THR A 215 -2.76 6.84 0.44
C THR A 215 -2.97 5.39 0.03
N PHE A 216 -4.04 5.07 -0.69
CA PHE A 216 -4.26 3.71 -1.19
C PHE A 216 -5.12 3.70 -2.45
N MET A 217 -5.11 2.57 -3.16
CA MET A 217 -5.91 2.40 -4.37
C MET A 217 -7.39 2.51 -4.03
N GLY A 218 -8.12 3.25 -4.84
CA GLY A 218 -9.58 3.32 -4.76
C GLY A 218 -10.20 3.42 -6.14
N ARG A 219 -11.46 3.84 -6.16
CA ARG A 219 -12.24 3.94 -7.39
C ARG A 219 -13.05 5.24 -7.43
N LYS A 220 -13.26 5.75 -8.64
CA LYS A 220 -14.16 6.89 -8.88
C LYS A 220 -15.61 6.49 -8.97
N SER A 221 -15.89 5.31 -9.51
CA SER A 221 -17.26 4.84 -9.63
C SER A 221 -17.79 4.40 -8.28
N GLU A 222 -19.05 4.70 -7.99
CA GLU A 222 -19.77 4.13 -6.83
C GLU A 222 -20.20 2.68 -7.05
N ASP A 223 -20.14 2.16 -8.29
CA ASP A 223 -20.32 0.74 -8.58
C ASP A 223 -18.97 -0.02 -8.52
N PRO A 224 -18.77 -0.94 -7.55
CA PRO A 224 -17.49 -1.63 -7.37
C PRO A 224 -17.20 -2.64 -8.48
N THR A 225 -18.19 -3.00 -9.29
CA THR A 225 -18.04 -3.95 -10.40
C THR A 225 -17.66 -3.29 -11.72
N LYS A 226 -17.74 -1.96 -11.80
CA LYS A 226 -17.29 -1.25 -13.01
C LYS A 226 -15.78 -1.34 -13.11
N LYS A 227 -15.31 -1.55 -14.35
CA LYS A 227 -13.88 -1.61 -14.65
C LYS A 227 -13.21 -0.31 -14.25
N ASP A 228 -12.30 -0.40 -13.30
CA ASP A 228 -11.28 0.59 -13.00
C ASP A 228 -9.89 0.01 -13.31
N GLY A 229 -8.84 0.83 -13.23
CA GLY A 229 -7.48 0.38 -13.52
C GLY A 229 -7.00 -0.72 -12.58
N SER A 230 -7.46 -0.79 -11.33
CA SER A 230 -6.99 -1.81 -10.38
C SER A 230 -7.64 -3.18 -10.64
N ASN A 231 -8.97 -3.20 -10.81
CA ASN A 231 -9.76 -4.39 -11.12
C ASN A 231 -9.27 -5.02 -12.44
N SER A 232 -8.86 -4.20 -13.41
CA SER A 232 -8.38 -4.69 -14.70
C SER A 232 -7.14 -5.59 -14.58
N MET A 233 -6.22 -5.32 -13.65
CA MET A 233 -4.99 -6.14 -13.55
C MET A 233 -5.28 -7.53 -12.99
N TRP A 234 -6.21 -7.62 -12.03
CA TRP A 234 -6.66 -8.88 -11.47
C TRP A 234 -7.52 -9.68 -12.47
N GLU A 235 -8.36 -9.02 -13.26
CA GLU A 235 -9.09 -9.68 -14.37
C GLU A 235 -8.13 -10.33 -15.38
N LEU A 236 -7.07 -9.61 -15.79
CA LEU A 236 -6.08 -10.15 -16.73
C LEU A 236 -5.26 -11.31 -16.12
N LEU A 237 -5.02 -11.28 -14.80
CA LEU A 237 -4.34 -12.38 -14.11
C LEU A 237 -5.27 -13.60 -14.01
N ALA A 238 -6.57 -13.38 -13.78
CA ALA A 238 -7.58 -14.43 -13.84
C ALA A 238 -7.62 -15.07 -15.24
N MET A 239 -7.51 -14.29 -16.31
CA MET A 239 -7.42 -14.83 -17.67
C MET A 239 -6.20 -15.75 -17.86
N ALA A 240 -5.02 -15.34 -17.36
CA ALA A 240 -3.82 -16.18 -17.41
C ALA A 240 -4.01 -17.50 -16.66
N LEU A 241 -4.62 -17.47 -15.47
CA LEU A 241 -4.92 -18.66 -14.68
C LEU A 241 -5.97 -19.56 -15.36
N ASN A 242 -7.00 -18.98 -15.97
CA ASN A 242 -8.00 -19.73 -16.75
C ASN A 242 -7.39 -20.42 -17.97
N ASP A 243 -6.43 -19.79 -18.64
CA ASP A 243 -5.67 -20.42 -19.73
C ASP A 243 -4.79 -21.58 -19.24
N MET A 244 -4.28 -21.50 -18.02
CA MET A 244 -3.56 -22.62 -17.39
C MET A 244 -4.52 -23.76 -17.02
N LEU A 245 -5.71 -23.44 -16.54
CA LEU A 245 -6.75 -24.42 -16.23
C LEU A 245 -7.19 -25.18 -17.49
N SER A 246 -7.45 -24.48 -18.59
CA SER A 246 -7.85 -25.13 -19.86
C SER A 246 -6.77 -26.06 -20.42
N LYS A 247 -5.50 -25.78 -20.12
CA LYS A 247 -4.34 -26.64 -20.46
C LYS A 247 -4.07 -27.76 -19.44
N GLY A 248 -4.89 -27.88 -18.39
CA GLY A 248 -4.71 -28.88 -17.33
C GLY A 248 -3.49 -28.65 -16.44
N LEU A 249 -2.96 -27.43 -16.37
CA LEU A 249 -1.79 -27.09 -15.55
C LEU A 249 -2.15 -26.74 -14.09
N ILE A 250 -3.40 -26.38 -13.83
CA ILE A 250 -3.95 -26.14 -12.49
C ILE A 250 -5.30 -26.84 -12.36
N ASN A 251 -5.70 -27.12 -11.11
CA ASN A 251 -6.97 -27.77 -10.82
C ASN A 251 -8.11 -26.74 -10.77
N GLU A 252 -9.28 -27.12 -11.26
CA GLU A 252 -10.51 -26.31 -11.23
C GLU A 252 -10.88 -25.87 -9.81
N GLU A 253 -10.83 -26.79 -8.84
CA GLU A 253 -11.10 -26.48 -7.43
C GLU A 253 -10.14 -25.43 -6.87
N LYS A 254 -8.87 -25.46 -7.26
CA LYS A 254 -7.89 -24.44 -6.84
C LYS A 254 -8.18 -23.09 -7.50
N MET A 255 -8.58 -23.07 -8.77
CA MET A 255 -8.97 -21.84 -9.45
C MET A 255 -10.19 -21.20 -8.78
N ASP A 256 -11.25 -21.96 -8.57
CA ASP A 256 -12.52 -21.45 -8.06
C ASP A 256 -12.47 -21.04 -6.57
N SER A 257 -11.51 -21.56 -5.80
CA SER A 257 -11.31 -21.20 -4.39
C SER A 257 -10.32 -20.05 -4.16
N PHE A 258 -9.59 -19.61 -5.19
CA PHE A 258 -8.60 -18.55 -5.06
C PHE A 258 -9.24 -17.18 -5.23
N ASN A 259 -9.18 -16.33 -4.20
CA ASN A 259 -9.62 -14.94 -4.27
C ASN A 259 -8.57 -14.02 -3.63
N ILE A 260 -8.33 -12.86 -4.26
CA ILE A 260 -7.38 -11.86 -3.80
C ILE A 260 -8.01 -11.06 -2.65
N PRO A 261 -7.37 -10.94 -1.48
CA PRO A 261 -7.85 -10.16 -0.34
C PRO A 261 -7.57 -8.67 -0.55
N HIS A 262 -8.20 -8.08 -1.56
CA HIS A 262 -7.98 -6.69 -1.97
C HIS A 262 -9.31 -5.97 -2.12
N TYR A 263 -9.40 -4.68 -1.81
CA TYR A 263 -10.59 -3.87 -2.09
C TYR A 263 -10.19 -2.45 -2.48
N THR A 264 -10.83 -1.92 -3.52
CA THR A 264 -10.73 -0.50 -3.92
C THR A 264 -11.99 0.24 -3.52
N PRO A 265 -11.98 0.95 -2.39
CA PRO A 265 -13.16 1.69 -1.98
C PRO A 265 -13.35 2.97 -2.79
N SER A 266 -14.57 3.49 -2.81
CA SER A 266 -14.86 4.84 -3.29
C SER A 266 -14.57 5.88 -2.20
N LEU A 267 -14.51 7.15 -2.61
CA LEU A 267 -14.33 8.26 -1.67
C LEU A 267 -15.50 8.33 -0.67
N SER A 268 -16.71 7.97 -1.10
CA SER A 268 -17.92 8.00 -0.27
C SER A 268 -17.87 6.92 0.81
N GLU A 269 -17.45 5.70 0.46
CA GLU A 269 -17.25 4.58 1.39
C GLU A 269 -16.23 4.95 2.47
N VAL A 270 -15.05 5.44 2.08
CA VAL A 270 -14.00 5.86 3.01
C VAL A 270 -14.49 6.97 3.94
N LYS A 271 -15.17 8.00 3.39
CA LYS A 271 -15.68 9.11 4.19
C LYS A 271 -16.70 8.64 5.22
N SER A 272 -17.61 7.74 4.81
CA SER A 272 -18.64 7.19 5.68
C SER A 272 -18.02 6.50 6.89
N GLU A 273 -17.04 5.62 6.66
CA GLU A 273 -16.38 4.88 7.74
C GLU A 273 -15.62 5.79 8.72
N ILE A 274 -14.93 6.82 8.22
CA ILE A 274 -14.21 7.77 9.10
C ILE A 274 -15.19 8.56 9.98
N VAL A 275 -16.31 9.00 9.40
CA VAL A 275 -17.33 9.77 10.12
C VAL A 275 -18.07 8.89 11.13
N GLU A 276 -18.39 7.65 10.75
CA GLU A 276 -19.09 6.69 11.61
C GLU A 276 -18.23 6.24 12.80
N GLU A 277 -16.93 5.96 12.58
CA GLU A 277 -16.02 5.63 13.68
C GLU A 277 -15.77 6.85 14.59
N GLY A 278 -15.58 8.03 14.02
CA GLY A 278 -15.69 9.31 14.71
C GLY A 278 -14.45 9.80 15.48
N SER A 279 -13.37 9.01 15.58
CA SER A 279 -12.16 9.37 16.34
C SER A 279 -11.28 10.43 15.68
N PHE A 280 -11.44 10.64 14.38
CA PHE A 280 -10.60 11.51 13.57
C PHE A 280 -11.41 12.63 12.90
N SER A 281 -10.76 13.79 12.74
CA SER A 281 -11.22 14.89 11.90
C SER A 281 -10.53 14.80 10.55
N ILE A 282 -11.29 14.91 9.46
CA ILE A 282 -10.75 14.90 8.10
C ILE A 282 -10.21 16.30 7.78
N ASP A 283 -8.91 16.41 7.53
CA ASP A 283 -8.26 17.64 7.07
C ASP A 283 -8.32 17.73 5.54
N ARG A 284 -8.03 16.62 4.86
CA ARG A 284 -8.12 16.47 3.40
C ARG A 284 -8.68 15.10 3.03
N LEU A 285 -9.47 15.06 1.97
CA LEU A 285 -9.96 13.83 1.37
C LEU A 285 -10.13 14.07 -0.14
N GLU A 286 -9.20 13.55 -0.92
CA GLU A 286 -9.11 13.82 -2.36
C GLU A 286 -8.72 12.57 -3.15
N PHE A 287 -8.92 12.63 -4.47
CA PHE A 287 -8.43 11.62 -5.40
C PHE A 287 -7.27 12.16 -6.22
N SER A 288 -6.39 11.25 -6.63
CA SER A 288 -5.36 11.50 -7.63
C SER A 288 -5.37 10.38 -8.65
N GLU A 289 -5.03 10.69 -9.90
CA GLU A 289 -4.98 9.70 -10.97
C GLU A 289 -3.59 9.60 -11.58
N ILE A 290 -3.16 8.36 -11.80
CA ILE A 290 -1.98 8.07 -12.61
C ILE A 290 -2.44 7.38 -13.87
N ASN A 291 -2.27 8.04 -15.01
CA ASN A 291 -2.46 7.41 -16.29
C ASN A 291 -1.34 6.38 -16.51
N ARG A 292 -1.70 5.08 -16.56
CA ARG A 292 -0.72 4.00 -16.75
C ARG A 292 0.03 4.10 -18.06
N SER A 293 -0.64 4.50 -19.14
CA SER A 293 0.00 4.63 -20.45
C SER A 293 1.07 5.70 -20.44
N THR A 294 0.79 6.86 -19.83
CA THR A 294 1.77 7.94 -19.68
C THR A 294 2.89 7.49 -18.76
N TYR A 295 2.56 6.86 -17.64
CA TYR A 295 3.52 6.33 -16.69
C TYR A 295 4.50 5.36 -17.37
N TYR A 296 4.02 4.34 -18.09
CA TYR A 296 4.92 3.37 -18.72
C TYR A 296 5.69 3.97 -19.90
N LYS A 297 5.13 4.95 -20.63
CA LYS A 297 5.83 5.67 -21.71
C LYS A 297 6.95 6.57 -21.19
N GLU A 298 6.77 7.21 -20.03
CA GLU A 298 7.79 8.07 -19.40
C GLU A 298 9.09 7.32 -19.10
N TYR A 299 9.03 6.01 -18.84
CA TYR A 299 10.20 5.20 -18.55
C TYR A 299 10.92 4.67 -19.81
N ASN A 300 10.49 5.05 -21.02
CA ASN A 300 11.15 4.76 -22.30
C ASN A 300 11.55 3.28 -22.49
N HIS A 301 10.76 2.36 -21.93
CA HIS A 301 11.04 0.94 -22.00
C HIS A 301 10.34 0.33 -23.20
N SER A 302 11.11 -0.36 -24.04
CA SER A 302 10.63 -1.20 -25.13
C SER A 302 9.77 -2.39 -24.66
N ASN A 303 9.55 -2.57 -23.35
CA ASN A 303 8.87 -3.73 -22.78
C ASN A 303 7.87 -3.38 -21.64
N ILE A 304 6.84 -2.60 -21.96
CA ILE A 304 5.81 -2.17 -20.99
C ILE A 304 5.09 -3.35 -20.32
N SER A 305 4.79 -4.41 -21.08
CA SER A 305 4.09 -5.59 -20.58
C SER A 305 4.92 -6.35 -19.54
N GLU A 306 6.25 -6.39 -19.69
CA GLU A 306 7.16 -6.98 -18.72
C GLU A 306 7.19 -6.22 -17.40
N ILE A 307 7.27 -4.89 -17.46
CA ILE A 307 7.25 -4.04 -16.26
C ILE A 307 5.93 -4.18 -15.52
N ALA A 308 4.81 -4.17 -16.25
CA ALA A 308 3.49 -4.36 -15.68
C ALA A 308 3.34 -5.76 -15.05
N ALA A 309 3.83 -6.80 -15.73
CA ALA A 309 3.83 -8.17 -15.21
C ALA A 309 4.67 -8.29 -13.94
N ASN A 310 5.89 -7.76 -13.93
CA ASN A 310 6.78 -7.81 -12.78
C ASN A 310 6.26 -6.98 -11.59
N SER A 311 5.57 -5.86 -11.86
CA SER A 311 4.92 -5.06 -10.81
C SER A 311 3.82 -5.85 -10.10
N ILE A 312 3.00 -6.61 -10.83
CA ILE A 312 1.99 -7.49 -10.23
C ILE A 312 2.62 -8.72 -9.58
N ARG A 313 3.64 -9.31 -10.21
CA ARG A 313 4.41 -10.42 -9.66
C ARG A 313 4.96 -10.08 -8.28
N ALA A 314 5.58 -8.92 -8.15
CA ALA A 314 6.17 -8.45 -6.91
C ALA A 314 5.19 -8.31 -5.73
N VAL A 315 3.87 -8.20 -6.00
CA VAL A 315 2.84 -8.05 -4.97
C VAL A 315 1.94 -9.28 -4.79
N ALA A 316 1.86 -10.17 -5.78
CA ALA A 316 0.91 -11.28 -5.80
C ALA A 316 1.56 -12.67 -5.77
N GLU A 317 2.86 -12.79 -6.04
CA GLU A 317 3.55 -14.07 -6.14
C GLU A 317 3.44 -14.89 -4.85
N SER A 318 3.60 -14.27 -3.68
CA SER A 318 3.46 -14.96 -2.38
C SER A 318 2.07 -15.61 -2.20
N LEU A 319 1.00 -14.92 -2.61
CA LEU A 319 -0.38 -15.45 -2.59
C LEU A 319 -0.53 -16.62 -3.57
N LEU A 320 0.00 -16.50 -4.78
CA LEU A 320 -0.06 -17.55 -5.79
C LEU A 320 0.73 -18.78 -5.38
N VAL A 321 1.94 -18.61 -4.85
CA VAL A 321 2.79 -19.70 -4.35
C VAL A 321 2.09 -20.44 -3.22
N SER A 322 1.51 -19.71 -2.26
CA SER A 322 0.80 -20.33 -1.13
C SER A 322 -0.38 -21.19 -1.55
N HIS A 323 -1.05 -20.87 -2.66
CA HIS A 323 -2.28 -21.55 -3.08
C HIS A 323 -2.05 -22.60 -4.17
N PHE A 324 -1.31 -22.24 -5.21
CA PHE A 324 -1.06 -23.08 -6.38
C PHE A 324 0.28 -23.82 -6.32
N GLY A 325 1.24 -23.34 -5.53
CA GLY A 325 2.62 -23.82 -5.53
C GLY A 325 3.54 -22.97 -6.41
N ASP A 326 4.84 -23.09 -6.20
CA ASP A 326 5.90 -22.38 -6.91
C ASP A 326 6.09 -22.84 -8.38
N GLY A 327 5.82 -24.11 -8.67
CA GLY A 327 6.01 -24.72 -9.99
C GLY A 327 5.18 -24.09 -11.13
N ILE A 328 4.19 -23.24 -10.84
CA ILE A 328 3.37 -22.56 -11.84
C ILE A 328 3.79 -21.10 -12.10
N ILE A 329 4.62 -20.50 -11.25
CA ILE A 329 4.81 -19.05 -11.21
C ILE A 329 5.42 -18.50 -12.50
N GLU A 330 6.46 -19.14 -13.02
CA GLU A 330 7.06 -18.71 -14.29
C GLU A 330 6.08 -18.80 -15.46
N LYS A 331 5.24 -19.85 -15.48
CA LYS A 331 4.26 -20.07 -16.55
C LYS A 331 3.12 -19.05 -16.48
N VAL A 332 2.59 -18.77 -15.29
CA VAL A 332 1.48 -17.81 -15.13
C VAL A 332 1.94 -16.40 -15.49
N PHE A 333 3.13 -15.97 -15.04
CA PHE A 333 3.62 -14.62 -15.36
C PHE A 333 4.10 -14.47 -16.80
N SER A 334 4.61 -15.54 -17.43
CA SER A 334 4.85 -15.54 -18.88
C SER A 334 3.55 -15.34 -19.65
N ARG A 335 2.49 -16.10 -19.32
CA ARG A 335 1.20 -15.96 -19.98
C ARG A 335 0.53 -14.62 -19.68
N TYR A 336 0.65 -14.14 -18.45
CA TYR A 336 0.15 -12.84 -18.05
C TYR A 336 0.82 -11.71 -18.84
N LYS A 337 2.13 -11.79 -19.07
CA LYS A 337 2.87 -10.84 -19.92
C LYS A 337 2.35 -10.82 -21.36
N GLU A 338 2.07 -11.99 -21.95
CA GLU A 338 1.49 -12.09 -23.30
C GLU A 338 0.11 -11.40 -23.35
N ILE A 339 -0.77 -11.72 -22.40
CA ILE A 339 -2.11 -11.13 -22.29
C ILE A 339 -2.01 -9.61 -22.12
N LEU A 340 -1.12 -9.13 -21.25
CA LEU A 340 -0.86 -7.69 -21.09
C LEU A 340 -0.41 -7.05 -22.40
N SER A 341 0.50 -7.68 -23.14
CA SER A 341 1.00 -7.19 -24.41
C SER A 341 -0.13 -7.00 -25.44
N GLU A 342 -1.01 -8.00 -25.57
CA GLU A 342 -2.17 -7.95 -26.45
C GLU A 342 -3.11 -6.78 -26.07
N HIS A 343 -3.45 -6.63 -24.79
CA HIS A 343 -4.36 -5.58 -24.34
C HIS A 343 -3.73 -4.18 -24.37
N ILE A 344 -2.41 -4.05 -24.19
CA ILE A 344 -1.68 -2.79 -24.38
C ILE A 344 -1.74 -2.38 -25.86
N SER A 345 -1.50 -3.31 -26.78
CA SER A 345 -1.53 -3.04 -28.22
C SER A 345 -2.90 -2.61 -28.75
N GLN A 346 -3.97 -2.97 -28.05
CA GLN A 346 -5.35 -2.61 -28.39
C GLN A 346 -5.83 -1.34 -27.65
N ASP A 347 -4.95 -0.62 -26.95
CA ASP A 347 -5.30 0.53 -26.11
C ASP A 347 -6.37 0.21 -25.03
N GLN A 348 -6.45 -1.06 -24.60
CA GLN A 348 -7.45 -1.54 -23.62
C GLN A 348 -6.94 -1.52 -22.17
N ILE A 349 -5.63 -1.31 -21.94
CA ILE A 349 -5.03 -1.16 -20.59
C ILE A 349 -4.93 0.32 -20.13
N LEU A 350 -5.60 1.23 -20.83
CA LEU A 350 -5.51 2.68 -20.62
C LEU A 350 -6.27 3.24 -19.40
N LEU A 351 -6.78 2.41 -18.50
CA LEU A 351 -7.49 2.92 -17.33
C LEU A 351 -6.50 3.45 -16.28
N GLY A 352 -6.75 4.69 -15.84
CA GLY A 352 -5.98 5.35 -14.80
C GLY A 352 -6.09 4.61 -13.46
N ILE A 353 -5.01 4.65 -12.68
CA ILE A 353 -5.03 4.21 -11.28
C ILE A 353 -5.57 5.37 -10.46
N THR A 354 -6.71 5.16 -9.80
CA THR A 354 -7.25 6.12 -8.84
C THR A 354 -6.64 5.85 -7.47
N ASN A 355 -6.08 6.89 -6.88
CA ASN A 355 -5.53 6.90 -5.54
C ASN A 355 -6.43 7.76 -4.66
N LEU A 356 -6.83 7.22 -3.52
CA LEU A 356 -7.45 8.01 -2.46
C LEU A 356 -6.35 8.52 -1.54
N ILE A 357 -6.41 9.81 -1.23
CA ILE A 357 -5.47 10.48 -0.35
C ILE A 357 -6.28 11.12 0.77
N ILE A 358 -5.90 10.80 2.01
CA ILE A 358 -6.60 11.21 3.21
C ILE A 358 -5.58 11.80 4.17
N SER A 359 -5.83 13.02 4.64
CA SER A 359 -5.12 13.61 5.77
C SER A 359 -6.10 13.81 6.91
N MET A 360 -5.74 13.38 8.11
CA MET A 360 -6.61 13.41 9.28
C MET A 360 -5.87 13.79 10.54
N THR A 361 -6.64 14.33 11.49
CA THR A 361 -6.19 14.66 12.85
C THR A 361 -6.92 13.85 13.88
N LYS A 362 -6.19 13.31 14.86
CA LYS A 362 -6.79 12.68 16.04
C LYS A 362 -7.47 13.75 16.91
N LYS A 363 -8.77 13.59 17.14
CA LYS A 363 -9.58 14.48 18.01
C LYS A 363 -9.17 14.42 19.47
#